data_AF-A0A2N1VIL7-F1
#
_entry.id   AF-A0A2N1VIL7-F1
#
_cell.length_a   1.000
_cell.length_b   1.000
_cell.length_c   1.000
_cell.angle_alpha   90.00
_cell.angle_beta   90.00
_cell.angle_gamma   90.00
#
_symmetry.space_group_name_H-M   'P 1'
#
loop_
_entity.id
_entity.type
_entity.pdbx_description
1 polymer ?
#
loop_
_entity_poly.entity_id
_entity_poly.type
_entity_poly.pdbx_seq_one_letter_code
_entity_poly.pdbx_strand_id
1 'polypeptide(L)'
;MKKLITIVCVAILTLPLNRTAGQSSGVSSSLGYAFNDATQEFIVQSQGKEMSKEEEEKLLKSLSPEIKAKLEDVKKLNKDKYYQLLRESSSLSYYFQSSLAERYTTGKALSVYEEVSKERNEKIKKQKELEIDVELYVLKLKNADNANQALLKKDLQSALGQLFDIRESQKQEEVKQLEKRLQELKESLQARKQNKDEIIQRRIQELLGNSKYLRWE
;
A
#
# COMPACT_ATOMS: atom_id res chain seq x y z
N MET A 1 49.35 21.41 -33.71
CA MET A 1 49.22 20.20 -32.87
C MET A 1 47.84 19.59 -33.08
N LYS A 2 47.74 18.52 -33.89
CA LYS A 2 46.47 17.83 -34.18
C LYS A 2 46.28 16.70 -33.16
N LYS A 3 45.21 16.73 -32.37
CA LYS A 3 44.84 15.65 -31.45
C LYS A 3 44.07 14.57 -32.22
N LEU A 4 44.61 13.34 -32.25
CA LEU A 4 43.88 12.16 -32.69
C LEU A 4 42.82 11.81 -31.63
N ILE A 5 41.56 11.68 -32.06
CA ILE A 5 40.47 11.14 -31.25
C ILE A 5 40.35 9.66 -31.62
N THR A 6 40.74 8.79 -30.68
CA THR A 6 40.55 7.34 -30.80
C THR A 6 39.12 7.01 -30.36
N ILE A 7 38.28 6.58 -31.30
CA ILE A 7 36.93 6.08 -31.02
C ILE A 7 37.04 4.59 -30.70
N VAL A 8 36.72 4.21 -29.47
CA VAL A 8 36.58 2.81 -29.05
C VAL A 8 35.14 2.38 -29.28
N CYS A 9 34.92 1.52 -30.29
CA CYS A 9 33.64 0.87 -30.52
C CYS A 9 33.44 -0.26 -29.48
N VAL A 10 32.55 -0.04 -28.52
CA VAL A 10 32.06 -1.08 -27.62
C VAL A 10 30.94 -1.84 -28.33
N ALA A 11 31.22 -3.05 -28.79
CA ALA A 11 30.23 -3.97 -29.32
C ALA A 11 29.46 -4.63 -28.16
N ILE A 12 28.20 -4.23 -27.96
CA ILE A 12 27.29 -4.85 -26.99
C ILE A 12 26.66 -6.07 -27.67
N LEU A 13 27.13 -7.27 -27.28
CA LEU A 13 26.54 -8.56 -27.62
C LEU A 13 25.22 -8.74 -26.86
N THR A 14 24.09 -8.61 -27.57
CA THR A 14 22.76 -8.99 -27.06
C THR A 14 22.49 -10.46 -27.36
N LEU A 15 22.63 -11.31 -26.35
CA LEU A 15 22.11 -12.69 -26.42
C LEU A 15 20.67 -12.72 -25.90
N PRO A 16 19.73 -13.38 -26.60
CA PRO A 16 18.37 -13.57 -26.12
C PRO A 16 18.32 -14.63 -25.01
N LEU A 17 17.93 -14.21 -23.81
CA LEU A 17 17.56 -15.10 -22.71
C LEU A 17 16.20 -15.75 -23.01
N ASN A 18 16.23 -17.02 -23.44
CA ASN A 18 15.05 -17.89 -23.45
C ASN A 18 14.59 -18.14 -22.00
N ARG A 19 13.52 -17.47 -21.58
CA ARG A 19 12.76 -17.84 -20.37
C ARG A 19 11.70 -18.87 -20.75
N THR A 20 11.96 -20.14 -20.45
CA THR A 20 10.91 -21.15 -20.37
C THR A 20 10.03 -20.86 -19.16
N ALA A 21 8.78 -20.47 -19.41
CA ALA A 21 7.76 -20.30 -18.38
C ALA A 21 7.41 -21.68 -17.79
N GLY A 22 7.91 -21.95 -16.58
CA GLY A 22 7.38 -23.03 -15.75
C GLY A 22 6.01 -22.62 -15.23
N GLN A 23 4.95 -23.23 -15.76
CA GLN A 23 3.62 -23.18 -15.17
C GLN A 23 3.65 -23.91 -13.83
N SER A 24 3.87 -23.17 -12.74
CA SER A 24 3.48 -23.65 -11.41
C SER A 24 2.01 -23.28 -11.20
N SER A 25 1.18 -24.28 -10.95
CA SER A 25 -0.23 -24.14 -10.62
C SER A 25 -0.39 -23.58 -9.20
N GLY A 26 -0.06 -22.31 -9.03
CA GLY A 26 -0.32 -21.54 -7.81
C GLY A 26 -1.67 -20.84 -7.92
N VAL A 27 -2.77 -21.58 -7.70
CA VAL A 27 -4.11 -21.00 -7.55
C VAL A 27 -4.20 -20.33 -6.18
N SER A 28 -3.65 -19.12 -6.02
CA SER A 28 -3.93 -18.32 -4.81
C SER A 28 -3.77 -16.80 -4.92
N SER A 29 -3.53 -16.20 -6.10
CA SER A 29 -3.34 -14.73 -6.17
C SER A 29 -4.05 -14.00 -7.31
N SER A 30 -4.71 -14.67 -8.26
CA SER A 30 -5.36 -13.96 -9.39
C SER A 30 -6.66 -13.22 -9.02
N LEU A 31 -7.36 -13.63 -7.95
CA LEU A 31 -8.57 -12.94 -7.48
C LEU A 31 -8.26 -11.58 -6.83
N GLY A 32 -7.06 -11.40 -6.26
CA GLY A 32 -6.67 -10.13 -5.63
C GLY A 32 -6.41 -9.01 -6.64
N TYR A 33 -5.92 -9.34 -7.84
CA TYR A 33 -5.67 -8.36 -8.91
C TYR A 33 -6.97 -7.95 -9.63
N ALA A 34 -7.88 -8.90 -9.87
CA ALA A 34 -9.16 -8.60 -10.54
C ALA A 34 -10.10 -7.72 -9.69
N PHE A 35 -10.07 -7.85 -8.36
CA PHE A 35 -10.84 -6.97 -7.47
C PHE A 35 -10.30 -5.54 -7.43
N ASN A 36 -8.98 -5.36 -7.63
CA ASN A 36 -8.37 -4.03 -7.62
C ASN A 36 -8.69 -3.25 -8.90
N ASP A 37 -8.75 -3.90 -10.06
CA ASP A 37 -9.09 -3.23 -11.32
C ASP A 37 -10.56 -2.78 -11.37
N ALA A 38 -11.51 -3.62 -10.95
CA ALA A 38 -12.93 -3.26 -10.95
C ALA A 38 -13.25 -2.14 -9.93
N THR A 39 -12.56 -2.12 -8.78
CA THR A 39 -12.71 -1.04 -7.80
C THR A 39 -12.04 0.25 -8.27
N GLN A 40 -10.88 0.18 -8.92
CA GLN A 40 -10.24 1.34 -9.56
C GLN A 40 -11.14 1.91 -10.66
N GLU A 41 -11.76 1.09 -11.50
CA GLU A 41 -12.65 1.55 -12.58
C GLU A 41 -13.92 2.22 -12.03
N PHE A 42 -14.51 1.69 -10.96
CA PHE A 42 -15.63 2.33 -10.25
C PHE A 42 -15.22 3.65 -9.58
N ILE A 43 -14.03 3.69 -8.96
CA ILE A 43 -13.46 4.90 -8.36
C ILE A 43 -13.24 5.96 -9.45
N VAL A 44 -12.66 5.60 -10.60
CA VAL A 44 -12.42 6.49 -11.74
C VAL A 44 -13.75 6.99 -12.33
N GLN A 45 -14.79 6.16 -12.44
CA GLN A 45 -16.11 6.60 -12.91
C GLN A 45 -16.85 7.53 -11.92
N SER A 46 -16.46 7.51 -10.65
CA SER A 46 -16.99 8.43 -9.63
C SER A 46 -16.20 9.74 -9.51
N GLN A 47 -14.96 9.79 -10.01
CA GLN A 47 -14.11 10.97 -10.00
C GLN A 47 -14.71 12.05 -10.91
N GLY A 48 -15.17 13.15 -10.32
CA GLY A 48 -15.76 14.29 -11.03
C GLY A 48 -17.29 14.38 -11.01
N LYS A 49 -18.01 13.37 -10.47
CA LYS A 49 -19.46 13.55 -10.22
C LYS A 49 -19.68 14.40 -8.97
N GLU A 50 -20.48 15.46 -9.11
CA GLU A 50 -20.95 16.25 -7.98
C GLU A 50 -21.58 15.34 -6.93
N MET A 51 -21.25 15.62 -5.67
CA MET A 51 -21.75 14.92 -4.50
C MET A 51 -23.02 15.61 -3.98
N SER A 52 -23.97 14.85 -3.41
CA SER A 52 -25.10 15.48 -2.73
C SER A 52 -24.64 16.25 -1.49
N LYS A 53 -25.36 17.30 -1.10
CA LYS A 53 -25.00 18.09 0.10
C LYS A 53 -25.01 17.24 1.37
N GLU A 54 -25.93 16.29 1.45
CA GLU A 54 -26.05 15.38 2.59
C GLU A 54 -24.84 14.44 2.69
N GLU A 55 -24.35 13.92 1.56
CA GLU A 55 -23.13 13.11 1.52
C GLU A 55 -21.91 13.96 1.88
N GLU A 56 -21.79 15.18 1.33
CA GLU A 56 -20.71 16.11 1.61
C GLU A 56 -20.62 16.42 3.12
N GLU A 57 -21.73 16.79 3.74
CA GLU A 57 -21.79 17.05 5.19
C GLU A 57 -21.46 15.81 6.03
N LYS A 58 -21.90 14.64 5.60
CA LYS A 58 -21.61 13.37 6.28
C LYS A 58 -20.11 13.07 6.27
N LEU A 59 -19.44 13.25 5.13
CA LEU A 59 -18.00 13.01 5.00
C LEU A 59 -17.17 14.06 5.75
N LEU A 60 -17.61 15.32 5.74
CA LEU A 60 -16.93 16.38 6.49
C LEU A 60 -16.96 16.13 8.01
N LYS A 61 -18.01 15.52 8.57
CA LYS A 61 -18.11 15.31 10.03
C LYS A 61 -16.95 14.51 10.63
N SER A 62 -16.33 13.60 9.89
CA SER A 62 -15.20 12.79 10.39
C SER A 62 -13.83 13.45 10.25
N LEU A 63 -13.73 14.59 9.56
CA LEU A 63 -12.46 15.25 9.25
C LEU A 63 -12.06 16.30 10.30
N SER A 64 -10.75 16.48 10.47
CA SER A 64 -10.20 17.53 11.34
C SER A 64 -10.51 18.93 10.78
N PRO A 65 -10.58 19.97 11.63
CA PRO A 65 -10.80 21.35 11.19
C PRO A 65 -9.76 21.84 10.18
N GLU A 66 -8.50 21.44 10.34
CA GLU A 66 -7.41 21.79 9.42
C GLU A 66 -7.66 21.24 8.01
N ILE A 67 -8.05 19.96 7.90
CA ILE A 67 -8.35 19.34 6.60
C ILE A 67 -9.57 19.99 5.96
N LYS A 68 -10.61 20.32 6.74
CA LYS A 68 -11.78 21.04 6.22
C LYS A 68 -11.40 22.37 5.59
N ALA A 69 -10.54 23.15 6.26
CA ALA A 69 -10.08 24.43 5.75
C ALA A 69 -9.31 24.28 4.43
N LYS A 70 -8.40 23.29 4.35
CA LYS A 70 -7.65 22.99 3.12
C LYS A 70 -8.58 22.55 1.98
N LEU A 71 -9.53 21.67 2.27
CA LEU A 71 -10.50 21.20 1.28
C LEU A 71 -11.40 22.33 0.78
N GLU A 72 -11.79 23.27 1.65
CA GLU A 72 -12.55 24.45 1.23
C GLU A 72 -11.74 25.35 0.28
N ASP A 73 -10.43 25.50 0.50
CA ASP A 73 -9.56 26.17 -0.46
C ASP A 73 -9.46 25.41 -1.79
N VAL A 74 -9.38 24.08 -1.76
CA VAL A 74 -9.45 23.26 -2.98
C VAL A 74 -10.79 23.49 -3.69
N LYS A 75 -11.92 23.52 -2.97
CA LYS A 75 -13.27 23.71 -3.53
C LYS A 75 -13.39 25.00 -4.32
N LYS A 76 -12.78 26.09 -3.85
CA LYS A 76 -12.74 27.38 -4.54
C LYS A 76 -11.93 27.34 -5.84
N LEU A 77 -10.89 26.51 -5.90
CA LEU A 77 -9.97 26.41 -7.04
C LEU A 77 -10.41 25.35 -8.07
N ASN A 78 -10.94 24.22 -7.60
CA ASN A 78 -11.36 23.09 -8.41
C ASN A 78 -12.37 22.20 -7.66
N LYS A 79 -13.66 22.32 -8.02
CA LYS A 79 -14.77 21.62 -7.36
C LYS A 79 -14.71 20.09 -7.54
N ASP A 80 -14.31 19.61 -8.71
CA ASP A 80 -14.22 18.17 -8.99
C ASP A 80 -13.13 17.51 -8.15
N LYS A 81 -11.97 18.17 -8.07
CA LYS A 81 -10.85 17.72 -7.25
C LYS A 81 -11.20 17.76 -5.76
N TYR A 82 -11.98 18.75 -5.32
CA TYR A 82 -12.50 18.80 -3.96
C TYR A 82 -13.32 17.54 -3.62
N TYR A 83 -14.29 17.16 -4.46
CA TYR A 83 -15.09 15.96 -4.20
C TYR A 83 -14.25 14.68 -4.21
N GLN A 84 -13.27 14.58 -5.11
CA GLN A 84 -12.31 13.49 -5.11
C GLN A 84 -11.58 13.38 -3.76
N LEU A 85 -10.94 14.47 -3.33
CA LEU A 85 -10.15 14.49 -2.09
C LEU A 85 -11.01 14.30 -0.84
N LEU A 86 -12.27 14.77 -0.84
CA LEU A 86 -13.21 14.54 0.25
C LEU A 86 -13.57 13.05 0.41
N ARG A 87 -13.81 12.34 -0.69
CA ARG A 87 -14.05 10.87 -0.65
C ARG A 87 -12.81 10.12 -0.20
N GLU A 88 -11.64 10.48 -0.74
CA GLU A 88 -10.38 9.83 -0.38
C GLU A 88 -10.02 10.05 1.10
N SER A 89 -10.19 11.26 1.62
CA SER A 89 -9.88 11.59 3.02
C SER A 89 -10.86 10.99 4.02
N SER A 90 -12.13 10.84 3.66
CA SER A 90 -13.16 10.23 4.53
C SER A 90 -13.09 8.70 4.53
N SER A 91 -12.65 8.07 3.44
CA SER A 91 -12.46 6.61 3.34
C SER A 91 -11.46 6.03 4.33
N LEU A 92 -10.62 6.87 4.95
CA LEU A 92 -9.68 6.48 6.01
C LEU A 92 -10.35 5.82 7.21
N SER A 93 -11.57 6.25 7.54
CA SER A 93 -12.37 5.66 8.61
C SER A 93 -12.64 4.17 8.38
N TYR A 94 -12.75 3.74 7.11
CA TYR A 94 -13.18 2.40 6.75
C TYR A 94 -12.04 1.37 6.78
N TYR A 95 -10.82 1.75 6.39
CA TYR A 95 -9.65 0.85 6.42
C TYR A 95 -9.25 0.42 7.84
N PHE A 96 -9.65 1.17 8.87
CA PHE A 96 -9.38 0.79 10.25
C PHE A 96 -10.24 -0.39 10.73
N GLN A 97 -11.47 -0.53 10.20
CA GLN A 97 -12.42 -1.56 10.63
C GLN A 97 -12.09 -2.97 10.12
N SER A 98 -11.52 -3.12 8.93
CA SER A 98 -11.21 -4.45 8.36
C SER A 98 -10.09 -5.18 9.11
N SER A 99 -9.21 -4.46 9.79
CA SER A 99 -8.16 -5.04 10.64
C SER A 99 -8.69 -5.75 11.90
N LEU A 100 -9.98 -5.62 12.23
CA LEU A 100 -10.61 -6.34 13.35
C LEU A 100 -10.85 -7.82 13.03
N ALA A 101 -11.13 -8.17 11.77
CA ALA A 101 -11.40 -9.56 11.39
C ALA A 101 -10.16 -10.46 11.53
N GLU A 102 -8.96 -9.91 11.31
CA GLU A 102 -7.69 -10.62 11.48
C GLU A 102 -7.34 -10.90 12.96
N ARG A 103 -8.02 -10.21 13.90
CA ARG A 103 -7.79 -10.31 15.35
C ARG A 103 -8.32 -11.60 15.97
N TYR A 104 -9.35 -12.19 15.39
CA TYR A 104 -9.96 -13.41 15.93
C TYR A 104 -9.20 -14.69 15.53
N THR A 105 -8.35 -14.63 14.50
CA THR A 105 -7.72 -15.84 13.95
C THR A 105 -6.33 -16.14 14.51
N THR A 106 -5.63 -15.15 15.07
CA THR A 106 -4.20 -15.29 15.41
C THR A 106 -3.86 -15.39 16.90
N GLY A 107 -4.81 -15.17 17.81
CA GLY A 107 -4.63 -15.40 19.25
C GLY A 107 -3.52 -14.55 19.93
N LYS A 108 -2.98 -13.54 19.26
CA LYS A 108 -1.93 -12.67 19.83
C LYS A 108 -2.52 -11.65 20.79
N ALA A 109 -1.75 -11.31 21.83
CA ALA A 109 -2.14 -10.39 22.89
C ALA A 109 -2.54 -9.00 22.34
N LEU A 110 -3.71 -8.51 22.78
CA LEU A 110 -4.39 -7.32 22.28
C LEU A 110 -3.57 -6.02 22.46
N SER A 111 -2.71 -5.94 23.47
CA SER A 111 -2.01 -4.71 23.89
C SER A 111 -0.90 -4.28 22.92
N VAL A 112 -0.04 -5.20 22.46
CA VAL A 112 1.06 -4.90 21.53
C VAL A 112 0.53 -4.43 20.17
N TYR A 113 -0.65 -4.91 19.78
CA TYR A 113 -1.30 -4.49 18.54
C TYR A 113 -1.86 -3.08 18.59
N GLU A 114 -2.28 -2.60 19.76
CA GLU A 114 -2.90 -1.29 19.88
C GLU A 114 -1.90 -0.16 19.61
N GLU A 115 -0.69 -0.26 20.15
CA GLU A 115 0.37 0.74 19.96
C GLU A 115 0.87 0.79 18.51
N VAL A 116 1.20 -0.37 17.92
CA VAL A 116 1.64 -0.46 16.52
C VAL A 116 0.56 0.04 15.56
N SER A 117 -0.71 -0.21 15.89
CA SER A 117 -1.85 0.29 15.11
C SER A 117 -1.96 1.81 15.19
N LYS A 118 -1.81 2.40 16.39
CA LYS A 118 -1.85 3.87 16.57
C LYS A 118 -0.79 4.58 15.73
N GLU A 119 0.47 4.16 15.81
CA GLU A 119 1.55 4.76 15.03
C GLU A 119 1.28 4.65 13.51
N ARG A 120 0.83 3.48 13.05
CA ARG A 120 0.47 3.28 11.64
C ARG A 120 -0.65 4.21 11.20
N ASN A 121 -1.69 4.37 12.01
CA ASN A 121 -2.83 5.23 11.70
C ASN A 121 -2.42 6.69 11.64
N GLU A 122 -1.55 7.14 12.54
CA GLU A 122 -0.98 8.48 12.52
C GLU A 122 -0.19 8.74 11.25
N LYS A 123 0.65 7.78 10.82
CA LYS A 123 1.38 7.87 9.54
C LYS A 123 0.43 7.95 8.34
N ILE A 124 -0.61 7.11 8.30
CA ILE A 124 -1.60 7.13 7.20
C ILE A 124 -2.36 8.46 7.17
N LYS A 125 -2.77 8.96 8.34
CA LYS A 125 -3.40 10.27 8.48
C LYS A 125 -2.48 11.37 7.97
N LYS A 126 -1.22 11.38 8.41
CA LYS A 126 -0.23 12.39 8.00
C LYS A 126 0.05 12.35 6.50
N GLN A 127 0.17 11.14 5.93
CA GLN A 127 0.32 10.94 4.49
C GLN A 127 -0.81 11.62 3.70
N LYS A 128 -2.05 11.47 4.17
CA LYS A 128 -3.23 12.02 3.49
C LYS A 128 -3.34 13.53 3.61
N GLU A 129 -2.98 14.07 4.77
CA GLU A 129 -2.85 15.52 4.95
C GLU A 129 -1.85 16.10 3.93
N LEU A 130 -0.70 15.44 3.75
CA LEU A 130 0.31 15.85 2.77
C LEU A 130 -0.15 15.69 1.33
N GLU A 131 -0.92 14.65 1.01
CA GLU A 131 -1.51 14.47 -0.33
C GLU A 131 -2.47 15.62 -0.67
N ILE A 132 -3.29 16.08 0.30
CA ILE A 132 -4.15 17.26 0.12
C ILE A 132 -3.31 18.54 -0.04
N ASP A 133 -2.26 18.70 0.76
CA ASP A 133 -1.36 19.85 0.66
C ASP A 133 -0.68 19.94 -0.72
N VAL A 134 -0.16 18.83 -1.23
CA VAL A 134 0.44 18.74 -2.56
C VAL A 134 -0.55 19.19 -3.64
N GLU A 135 -1.78 18.67 -3.61
CA GLU A 135 -2.81 19.02 -4.58
C GLU A 135 -3.22 20.49 -4.48
N LEU A 136 -3.37 21.00 -3.26
CA LEU A 136 -3.66 22.41 -3.01
C LEU A 136 -2.55 23.32 -3.54
N TYR A 137 -1.28 23.00 -3.29
CA TYR A 137 -0.15 23.78 -3.81
C TYR A 137 -0.06 23.75 -5.33
N VAL A 138 -0.33 22.60 -5.95
CA VAL A 138 -0.40 22.49 -7.42
C VAL A 138 -1.53 23.38 -7.98
N LEU A 139 -2.71 23.38 -7.36
CA LEU A 139 -3.81 24.24 -7.79
C LEU A 139 -3.50 25.73 -7.56
N LYS A 140 -2.91 26.09 -6.42
CA LYS A 140 -2.47 27.46 -6.15
C LYS A 140 -1.42 27.91 -7.17
N LEU A 141 -0.42 27.08 -7.48
CA LEU A 141 0.60 27.38 -8.49
C LEU A 141 0.03 27.65 -9.88
N LYS A 142 -0.98 26.88 -10.30
CA LYS A 142 -1.66 27.07 -11.59
C LYS A 142 -2.39 28.42 -11.69
N ASN A 143 -2.78 28.99 -10.56
CA ASN A 143 -3.56 30.24 -10.50
C ASN A 143 -2.74 31.43 -9.95
N ALA A 144 -1.48 31.23 -9.58
CA ALA A 144 -0.64 32.25 -8.94
C ALA A 144 0.08 33.14 -9.95
N ASP A 145 0.24 34.41 -9.58
CA ASP A 145 1.13 35.36 -10.21
C ASP A 145 2.61 35.01 -9.96
N ASN A 146 3.50 35.53 -10.82
CA ASN A 146 4.93 35.17 -10.79
C ASN A 146 5.61 35.42 -9.43
N ALA A 147 5.14 36.39 -8.64
CA ALA A 147 5.71 36.72 -7.34
C ALA A 147 5.51 35.59 -6.31
N ASN A 148 4.35 34.93 -6.31
CA ASN A 148 4.01 33.89 -5.33
C ASN A 148 4.47 32.48 -5.75
N GLN A 149 4.81 32.28 -7.02
CA GLN A 149 5.20 30.96 -7.54
C GLN A 149 6.46 30.39 -6.86
N ALA A 150 7.43 31.22 -6.50
CA ALA A 150 8.68 30.75 -5.88
C ALA A 150 8.41 30.14 -4.50
N LEU A 151 7.58 30.80 -3.68
CA LEU A 151 7.19 30.31 -2.36
C LEU A 151 6.39 29.01 -2.47
N LEU A 152 5.36 29.00 -3.33
CA LEU A 152 4.51 27.81 -3.51
C LEU A 152 5.29 26.59 -4.05
N LYS A 153 6.31 26.80 -4.89
CA LYS A 153 7.20 25.70 -5.35
C LYS A 153 8.01 25.11 -4.19
N LYS A 154 8.49 25.96 -3.28
CA LYS A 154 9.22 25.52 -2.08
C LYS A 154 8.31 24.72 -1.15
N ASP A 155 7.08 25.19 -0.94
CA ASP A 155 6.10 24.50 -0.10
C ASP A 155 5.70 23.14 -0.71
N LEU A 156 5.46 23.10 -2.02
CA LEU A 156 5.21 21.87 -2.78
C LEU A 156 6.39 20.89 -2.66
N GLN A 157 7.62 21.36 -2.84
CA GLN A 157 8.82 20.53 -2.70
C GLN A 157 8.94 19.96 -1.28
N SER A 158 8.68 20.77 -0.25
CA SER A 158 8.70 20.32 1.14
C SER A 158 7.65 19.25 1.41
N ALA A 159 6.41 19.44 0.94
CA ALA A 159 5.33 18.47 1.12
C ALA A 159 5.63 17.14 0.39
N LEU A 160 6.18 17.21 -0.83
CA LEU A 160 6.60 16.02 -1.58
C LEU A 160 7.75 15.27 -0.91
N GLY A 161 8.71 15.98 -0.32
CA GLY A 161 9.79 15.36 0.46
C GLY A 161 9.25 14.57 1.64
N GLN A 162 8.39 15.18 2.46
CA GLN A 162 7.76 14.50 3.59
C GLN A 162 6.91 13.28 3.15
N LEU A 163 6.20 13.40 2.03
CA LEU A 163 5.40 12.30 1.48
C LEU A 163 6.29 11.14 1.01
N PHE A 164 7.44 11.46 0.39
CA PHE A 164 8.44 10.47 0.00
C PHE A 164 8.96 9.71 1.22
N ASP A 165 9.38 10.42 2.27
CA ASP A 165 9.94 9.81 3.49
C ASP A 165 8.94 8.85 4.16
N ILE A 166 7.65 9.23 4.24
CA ILE A 166 6.60 8.37 4.79
C ILE A 166 6.45 7.09 3.95
N ARG A 167 6.39 7.22 2.62
CA ARG A 167 6.23 6.06 1.71
C ARG A 167 7.46 5.16 1.72
N GLU A 168 8.66 5.73 1.77
CA GLU A 168 9.90 4.98 1.90
C GLU A 168 9.92 4.19 3.21
N SER A 169 9.59 4.83 4.34
CA SER A 169 9.52 4.16 5.64
C SER A 169 8.49 3.01 5.65
N GLN A 170 7.32 3.21 5.04
CA GLN A 170 6.32 2.14 4.88
C GLN A 170 6.87 0.98 4.05
N LYS A 171 7.59 1.26 2.96
CA LYS A 171 8.18 0.21 2.11
C LYS A 171 9.31 -0.54 2.81
N GLN A 172 10.13 0.15 3.60
CA GLN A 172 11.16 -0.49 4.43
C GLN A 172 10.54 -1.46 5.44
N GLU A 173 9.46 -1.05 6.11
CA GLU A 173 8.74 -1.92 7.05
C GLU A 173 8.08 -3.12 6.35
N GLU A 174 7.50 -2.92 5.16
CA GLU A 174 6.97 -4.01 4.33
C GLU A 174 8.05 -5.03 3.96
N VAL A 175 9.22 -4.56 3.52
CA VAL A 175 10.39 -5.42 3.22
C VAL A 175 10.79 -6.24 4.45
N LYS A 176 10.92 -5.59 5.60
CA LYS A 176 11.29 -6.26 6.87
C LYS A 176 10.29 -7.35 7.27
N GLN A 177 8.99 -7.11 7.08
CA GLN A 177 7.94 -8.10 7.35
C GLN A 177 8.01 -9.29 6.39
N LEU A 178 8.25 -9.02 5.10
CA LEU A 178 8.42 -10.06 4.08
C LEU A 178 9.67 -10.92 4.34
N GLU A 179 10.78 -10.30 4.72
CA GLU A 179 12.01 -11.01 5.10
C GLU A 179 11.80 -11.93 6.29
N LYS A 180 11.12 -11.44 7.34
CA LYS A 180 10.75 -12.26 8.49
C LYS A 180 9.89 -13.46 8.10
N ARG A 181 8.84 -13.23 7.31
CA ARG A 181 7.96 -14.31 6.84
C ARG A 181 8.70 -15.32 5.97
N LEU A 182 9.61 -14.85 5.12
CA LEU A 182 10.46 -15.72 4.30
C LEU A 182 11.35 -16.59 5.18
N GLN A 183 11.93 -16.05 6.25
CA GLN A 183 12.74 -16.80 7.19
C GLN A 183 11.92 -17.88 7.92
N GLU A 184 10.74 -17.53 8.45
CA GLU A 184 9.83 -18.50 9.10
C GLU A 184 9.44 -19.65 8.15
N LEU A 185 9.17 -19.35 6.87
CA LEU A 185 8.87 -20.36 5.86
C LEU A 185 10.06 -21.26 5.55
N LYS A 186 11.28 -20.71 5.51
CA LYS A 186 12.51 -21.49 5.31
C LYS A 186 12.74 -22.45 6.47
N GLU A 187 12.57 -21.99 7.71
CA GLU A 187 12.69 -22.80 8.92
C GLU A 187 11.65 -23.93 8.94
N SER A 188 10.39 -23.61 8.64
CA SER A 188 9.31 -24.60 8.54
C SER A 188 9.60 -25.66 7.46
N LEU A 189 10.08 -25.23 6.29
CA LEU A 189 10.44 -26.14 5.20
C LEU A 189 11.62 -27.04 5.58
N GLN A 190 12.63 -26.49 6.26
CA GLN A 190 13.77 -27.25 6.74
C GLN A 190 13.34 -28.29 7.79
N ALA A 191 12.53 -27.91 8.78
CA ALA A 191 11.97 -28.83 9.77
C ALA A 191 11.18 -29.95 9.09
N ARG A 192 10.35 -29.64 8.09
CA ARG A 192 9.62 -30.65 7.31
C ARG A 192 10.56 -31.60 6.55
N LYS A 193 11.66 -31.09 5.98
CA LYS A 193 12.67 -31.90 5.29
C LYS A 193 13.38 -32.84 6.26
N GLN A 194 13.76 -32.36 7.44
CA GLN A 194 14.40 -33.15 8.48
C GLN A 194 13.48 -34.27 9.01
N ASN A 195 12.18 -33.99 9.13
CA ASN A 195 11.18 -34.95 9.61
C ASN A 195 10.45 -35.70 8.48
N LYS A 196 11.01 -35.73 7.26
CA LYS A 196 10.34 -36.28 6.08
C LYS A 196 9.90 -37.74 6.29
N ASP A 197 10.80 -38.57 6.79
CA ASP A 197 10.54 -40.00 6.93
C ASP A 197 9.50 -40.28 8.02
N GLU A 198 9.55 -39.56 9.14
CA GLU A 198 8.51 -39.63 10.18
C GLU A 198 7.14 -39.22 9.64
N ILE A 199 7.07 -38.11 8.89
CA ILE A 199 5.82 -37.65 8.26
C ILE A 199 5.27 -38.72 7.31
N ILE A 200 6.13 -39.36 6.50
CA ILE A 200 5.74 -40.44 5.59
C ILE A 200 5.22 -41.64 6.37
N GLN A 201 5.95 -42.08 7.40
CA GLN A 201 5.54 -43.22 8.23
C GLN A 201 4.21 -42.97 8.93
N ARG A 202 4.03 -41.79 9.52
CA ARG A 202 2.76 -41.37 10.11
C ARG A 202 1.64 -41.43 9.09
N ARG A 203 1.86 -40.92 7.87
CA ARG A 203 0.84 -40.96 6.82
C ARG A 203 0.49 -42.38 6.39
N ILE A 204 1.47 -43.28 6.33
CA ILE A 204 1.24 -44.71 6.07
C ILE A 204 0.36 -45.32 7.16
N GLN A 205 0.67 -45.08 8.44
CA GLN A 205 -0.12 -45.62 9.56
C GLN A 205 -1.57 -45.10 9.57
N GLU A 206 -1.77 -43.81 9.26
CA GLU A 206 -3.10 -43.23 9.08
C GLU A 206 -3.89 -43.94 7.97
N LEU A 207 -3.27 -44.18 6.81
CA LEU A 207 -3.91 -44.82 5.66
C LEU A 207 -4.23 -46.30 5.90
N LEU A 208 -3.46 -46.99 6.74
CA LEU A 208 -3.71 -48.37 7.14
C LEU A 208 -4.80 -48.49 8.23
N GLY A 209 -5.36 -47.38 8.72
CA GLY A 209 -6.34 -47.39 9.82
C GLY A 209 -5.73 -47.73 11.19
N ASN A 210 -4.41 -47.80 11.28
CA ASN A 210 -3.66 -48.11 12.51
C ASN A 210 -3.48 -46.88 13.41
N SER A 211 -4.01 -45.72 13.01
CA SER A 211 -3.99 -44.56 13.89
C SER A 211 -4.89 -44.85 15.08
N LYS A 212 -4.29 -45.18 16.24
CA LYS A 212 -4.95 -44.99 17.53
C LYS A 212 -5.47 -43.55 17.52
N TYR A 213 -6.79 -43.40 17.50
CA TYR A 213 -7.44 -42.10 17.58
C TYR A 213 -6.77 -41.29 18.69
N LEU A 214 -6.09 -40.21 18.30
CA LEU A 214 -5.76 -39.15 19.25
C LEU A 214 -7.10 -38.59 19.72
N ARG A 215 -7.55 -39.03 20.90
CA ARG A 215 -8.59 -38.32 21.64
C ARG A 215 -7.98 -36.98 22.02
N TRP A 216 -8.50 -35.91 21.43
CA TRP A 216 -8.17 -34.54 21.77
C TRP A 216 -9.05 -34.09 22.95
N GLU A 217 -9.00 -34.83 24.06
CA GLU A 217 -9.50 -34.34 25.36
C GLU A 217 -8.44 -33.46 26.02
#